data_AF-A0A087QHX2-F1
#
_entry.id   AF-A0A087QHX2-F1
#
_cell.length_a   1.000
_cell.length_b   1.000
_cell.length_c   1.000
_cell.angle_alpha   90.00
_cell.angle_beta   90.00
_cell.angle_gamma   90.00
#
_symmetry.space_group_name_H-M   'P 1'
#
loop_
_entity.id
_entity.type
_entity.pdbx_description
1 polymer ?
#
loop_
_entity_poly.entity_id
_entity_poly.type
_entity_poly.pdbx_seq_one_letter_code
_entity_poly.pdbx_strand_id
1 'polypeptide(L)' 'QGAVTFEDVAVYFSPEEWVELAAWQRELYQEVMMDNYDLVASLG' A
#
# COMPACT_ATOMS: atom_id res chain seq x y z
N GLN A 1 13.77 8.59 19.72
CA GLN A 1 13.38 8.21 18.35
C GLN A 1 12.14 7.35 18.50
N GLY A 2 11.00 7.77 17.95
CA GLY A 2 9.72 7.05 18.06
C GLY A 2 9.65 5.93 17.01
N ALA A 3 8.88 4.88 17.30
CA ALA A 3 8.63 3.80 16.34
C ALA A 3 7.82 4.35 15.16
N VAL A 4 8.27 4.08 13.93
CA VAL A 4 7.51 4.32 12.72
C VAL A 4 6.47 3.21 12.61
N THR A 5 5.22 3.59 12.44
CA THR A 5 4.07 2.69 12.28
C THR A 5 3.76 2.47 10.80
N PHE A 6 2.99 1.43 10.50
CA PHE A 6 2.55 1.19 9.13
C PHE A 6 1.70 2.35 8.60
N GLU A 7 0.91 3.00 9.46
CA GLU A 7 0.13 4.18 9.07
C GLU A 7 0.99 5.37 8.65
N ASP A 8 2.24 5.47 9.11
CA ASP A 8 3.15 6.57 8.73
C ASP A 8 3.66 6.45 7.28
N VAL A 9 3.55 5.27 6.67
CA VAL A 9 4.07 4.97 5.32
C VAL A 9 3.01 4.47 4.35
N ALA A 10 1.83 4.08 4.83
CA ALA A 10 0.74 3.58 4.00
C ALA A 10 0.01 4.72 3.26
N VAL A 11 -0.27 4.51 1.97
CA VAL A 11 -1.08 5.41 1.15
C VAL A 11 -2.39 4.70 0.81
N TYR A 12 -3.51 5.37 1.09
CA TYR A 12 -4.84 4.86 0.79
C TYR A 12 -5.50 5.74 -0.26
N PHE A 13 -6.21 5.09 -1.19
CA PHE A 13 -6.98 5.78 -2.22
C PHE A 13 -8.46 5.48 -2.03
N SER A 14 -9.29 6.52 -2.12
CA SER A 14 -10.73 6.34 -2.35
C SER A 14 -10.99 5.76 -3.75
N PRO A 15 -12.18 5.20 -4.02
CA PRO A 15 -12.53 4.71 -5.35
C PRO A 15 -12.42 5.78 -6.44
N GLU A 16 -12.78 7.03 -6.13
CA GLU A 16 -12.69 8.16 -7.03
C GLU A 16 -11.22 8.49 -7.34
N GLU A 17 -10.35 8.57 -6.33
CA GLU A 17 -8.91 8.79 -6.52
C GLU A 17 -8.25 7.65 -7.28
N TRP A 18 -8.67 6.41 -7.03
CA TRP A 18 -8.17 5.23 -7.72
C TRP A 18 -8.41 5.31 -9.24
N VAL A 19 -9.56 5.84 -9.67
CA VAL A 19 -9.91 6.03 -11.08
C VAL A 19 -9.02 7.10 -11.75
N GLU A 20 -8.60 8.10 -11.00
CA GLU A 20 -7.72 9.18 -11.48
C GLU A 20 -6.23 8.77 -11.54
N LEU A 21 -5.83 7.67 -10.88
CA LEU A 21 -4.45 7.19 -10.94
C LEU A 21 -4.02 6.79 -12.35
N ALA A 22 -2.81 7.22 -12.71
CA ALA A 22 -2.14 6.71 -13.89
C ALA A 22 -1.84 5.21 -13.74
N ALA A 23 -1.71 4.49 -14.86
CA ALA A 23 -1.47 3.05 -14.86
C ALA A 23 -0.27 2.63 -13.99
N TRP A 24 0.85 3.35 -14.10
CA TRP A 24 2.05 3.08 -13.31
C TRP A 24 1.86 3.30 -11.80
N GLN A 25 0.96 4.19 -11.38
CA GLN A 25 0.66 4.41 -9.96
C GLN A 25 -0.16 3.26 -9.38
N ARG A 26 -1.09 2.69 -10.18
CA ARG A 26 -1.86 1.51 -9.77
C ARG A 26 -0.99 0.27 -9.68
N GLU A 27 -0.07 0.09 -10.63
CA GLU A 27 0.91 -1.01 -10.60
C GLU A 27 1.78 -0.93 -9.35
N LEU A 28 2.35 0.24 -9.04
CA LEU A 28 3.15 0.44 -7.84
C LEU A 28 2.35 0.15 -6.55
N TYR A 29 1.09 0.60 -6.47
CA TYR A 29 0.25 0.30 -5.31
C TYR A 29 -0.01 -1.20 -5.17
N GLN A 30 -0.27 -1.91 -6.26
CA GLN A 30 -0.50 -3.36 -6.24
C GLN A 30 0.75 -4.13 -5.81
N GLU A 31 1.93 -3.74 -6.29
CA GLU A 31 3.21 -4.34 -5.91
C GLU A 31 3.47 -4.18 -4.42
N VAL A 32 3.37 -2.95 -3.90
CA VAL A 32 3.59 -2.66 -2.47
C VAL A 32 2.55 -3.38 -1.58
N MET A 33 1.29 -3.45 -2.01
CA MET A 33 0.26 -4.14 -1.22
C MET A 33 0.40 -5.67 -1.26
N MET A 34 0.92 -6.26 -2.34
CA MET A 34 1.27 -7.69 -2.36
C MET A 34 2.38 -8.00 -1.37
N ASP A 35 3.46 -7.23 -1.37
CA ASP A 35 4.58 -7.43 -0.43
C ASP A 35 4.10 -7.33 1.03
N ASN A 36 3.19 -6.38 1.30
CA ASN A 36 2.56 -6.25 2.61
C ASN A 36 1.67 -7.46 2.97
N TYR A 37 0.91 -7.98 2.01
CA TYR A 37 0.06 -9.15 2.21
C TYR A 37 0.90 -10.40 2.50
N ASP A 38 1.97 -10.62 1.76
CA ASP A 38 2.90 -11.74 1.95
C ASP A 38 3.61 -11.65 3.31
N LEU A 39 4.03 -10.45 3.71
CA LEU A 39 4.60 -10.21 5.03
C LEU A 39 3.60 -10.57 6.14
N VAL A 40 2.35 -10.09 6.04
CA VAL A 40 1.30 -10.40 7.03
C VAL A 40 0.96 -11.89 7.03
N ALA A 41 0.89 -12.53 5.86
CA ALA A 41 0.66 -13.97 5.75
C ALA A 41 1.79 -14.80 6.37
N SER A 42 3.04 -14.31 6.34
CA SER A 42 4.19 -14.98 6.95
C SER A 42 4.24 -14.91 8.48
N LEU A 43 3.41 -14.04 9.09
CA LEU A 43 3.32 -13.87 10.55
C LEU A 43 2.27 -14.79 11.20
N GLY A 44 1.50 -15.54 10.41
CA GLY A 44 0.53 -16.55 10.86
C GLY A 44 1.08 -17.97 10.79
#